data_AF-A0A9X8UIB6-F1
#
_entry.id   AF-A0A9X8UIB6-F1
#
_cell.length_a   1.000
_cell.length_b   1.000
_cell.length_c   1.000
_cell.angle_alpha   90.00
_cell.angle_beta   90.00
_cell.angle_gamma   90.00
#
_symmetry.space_group_name_H-M   'P 1'
#
loop_
_entity.id
_entity.type
_entity.pdbx_description
1 polymer ?
#
loop_
_entity_poly.entity_id
_entity_poly.type
_entity_poly.pdbx_seq_one_letter_code
_entity_poly.pdbx_strand_id
1 'polypeptide(L)'
;MGFKNDLTRAFRDLSAGTPQEETQRPAPAQPVSYPDYEVKIPTNQTDTGDYHMNSNPTPLAPDAGMDFMNTDSSQYNAEPTVVSANTVIKGDITTSDPLTVYGEVEGMVQCDNYLSVSGKIKGNTKGDKIVINKATIEGDVSCNNDFFVGEGTEIVGNVTAMSANIHGSVSGNITVQDEVVIGPTAVVTGDIATGSIEIKKGAFIKGSIYMESTTPSYPAAPPAAPAAPAPAGAGIENN
;
A
#
# COMPACT_ATOMS: atom_id res chain seq x y z
N MET A 1 37.99 -16.51 -59.54
CA MET A 1 38.79 -15.83 -58.50
C MET A 1 38.39 -14.37 -58.48
N GLY A 2 38.06 -13.82 -57.30
CA GLY A 2 37.93 -12.35 -57.16
C GLY A 2 36.63 -11.80 -56.59
N PHE A 3 35.89 -12.55 -55.76
CA PHE A 3 35.04 -11.94 -54.72
C PHE A 3 35.96 -11.20 -53.73
N LYS A 4 36.20 -9.91 -53.95
CA LYS A 4 36.89 -8.98 -53.03
C LYS A 4 36.90 -7.60 -53.71
N ASN A 5 35.87 -6.78 -53.48
CA ASN A 5 36.03 -5.32 -53.27
C ASN A 5 34.77 -4.47 -53.05
N ASP A 6 33.56 -5.02 -52.99
CA ASP A 6 32.33 -4.20 -52.76
C ASP A 6 31.95 -3.94 -51.30
N LEU A 7 32.93 -3.89 -50.39
CA LEU A 7 32.70 -3.55 -48.97
C LEU A 7 33.31 -2.22 -48.51
N THR A 8 34.05 -1.51 -49.38
CA THR A 8 34.69 -0.23 -49.02
C THR A 8 34.00 0.99 -49.64
N ARG A 9 32.85 0.81 -50.30
CA ARG A 9 32.05 1.92 -50.88
C ARG A 9 30.65 2.09 -50.32
N ALA A 10 30.21 1.25 -49.38
CA ALA A 10 28.88 1.36 -48.75
C ALA A 10 28.85 2.22 -47.47
N PHE A 11 29.96 2.82 -47.05
CA PHE A 11 30.07 3.57 -45.79
C PHE A 11 30.38 5.07 -45.94
N ARG A 12 30.14 5.67 -47.12
CA ARG A 12 30.43 7.10 -47.35
C ARG A 12 29.23 8.01 -47.61
N ASP A 13 28.01 7.49 -47.67
CA ASP A 13 26.81 8.29 -47.95
C ASP A 13 25.67 8.07 -46.92
N LEU A 14 26.02 7.86 -45.65
CA LEU A 14 25.08 7.96 -44.52
C LEU A 14 25.49 9.07 -43.53
N SER A 15 26.06 10.16 -44.06
CA SER A 15 26.35 11.40 -43.30
C SER A 15 25.44 12.56 -43.68
N ALA A 16 24.20 12.27 -44.09
CA ALA A 16 23.13 13.25 -44.05
C ALA A 16 22.47 13.14 -42.66
N GLY A 17 23.09 13.80 -41.69
CA GLY A 17 22.52 13.95 -40.36
C GLY A 17 21.13 14.56 -40.46
N THR A 18 20.18 13.90 -39.83
CA THR A 18 18.93 14.53 -39.41
C THR A 18 19.28 15.83 -38.67
N PRO A 19 18.56 16.94 -38.90
CA PRO A 19 18.68 18.10 -38.03
C PRO A 19 18.43 17.61 -36.60
N GLN A 20 19.39 17.82 -35.72
CA GLN A 20 19.20 17.61 -34.29
C GLN A 20 18.04 18.51 -33.88
N GLU A 21 16.92 17.92 -33.53
CA GLU A 21 15.89 18.60 -32.77
C GLU A 21 16.53 18.95 -31.43
N GLU A 22 17.00 20.19 -31.34
CA GLU A 22 17.56 20.78 -30.14
C GLU A 22 16.44 20.75 -29.09
N THR A 23 16.37 19.66 -28.32
CA THR A 23 15.46 19.54 -27.20
C THR A 23 15.92 20.57 -26.19
N GLN A 24 15.30 21.73 -26.28
CA GLN A 24 15.52 22.86 -25.41
C GLN A 24 15.36 22.36 -23.97
N ARG A 25 16.47 22.26 -23.25
CA ARG A 25 16.49 21.92 -21.84
C ARG A 25 15.46 22.82 -21.16
N PRO A 26 14.44 22.29 -20.45
CA PRO A 26 13.51 23.15 -19.75
C PRO A 26 14.33 24.07 -18.83
N ALA A 27 14.08 25.37 -18.94
CA ALA A 27 14.71 26.35 -18.08
C ALA A 27 14.48 25.96 -16.61
N PRO A 28 15.45 26.19 -15.69
CA PRO A 28 15.20 25.96 -14.28
C PRO A 28 13.96 26.75 -13.86
N ALA A 29 13.00 26.05 -13.25
CA ALA A 29 11.80 26.67 -12.72
C ALA A 29 12.21 27.83 -11.80
N GLN A 30 11.71 29.03 -12.12
CA GLN A 30 11.90 30.21 -11.26
C GLN A 30 11.36 29.88 -9.86
N PRO A 31 12.01 30.31 -8.76
CA PRO A 31 11.47 30.10 -7.43
C PRO A 31 10.09 30.73 -7.35
N VAL A 32 9.09 29.93 -7.01
CA VAL A 32 7.73 30.42 -6.74
C VAL A 32 7.77 31.27 -5.47
N SER A 33 7.54 32.58 -5.62
CA SER A 33 7.35 33.49 -4.49
C SER A 33 5.97 33.23 -3.91
N TYR A 34 5.92 32.68 -2.71
CA TYR A 34 4.68 32.60 -1.94
C TYR A 34 4.32 34.02 -1.46
N PRO A 35 3.07 34.48 -1.60
CA PRO A 35 2.66 35.73 -0.97
C PRO A 35 2.71 35.56 0.56
N ASP A 36 3.38 36.50 1.22
CA ASP A 36 3.44 36.62 2.67
C ASP A 36 2.00 36.78 3.19
N TYR A 37 1.49 35.76 3.89
CA TYR A 37 0.20 35.88 4.56
C TYR A 37 0.42 36.67 5.85
N GLU A 38 0.13 37.98 5.81
CA GLU A 38 0.04 38.78 7.03
C GLU A 38 -1.06 38.21 7.93
N VAL A 39 -0.66 37.49 8.98
CA VAL A 39 -1.53 37.21 10.12
C VAL A 39 -1.74 38.54 10.84
N LYS A 40 -2.86 39.19 10.58
CA LYS A 40 -3.34 40.31 11.40
C LYS A 40 -3.78 39.75 12.74
N ILE A 41 -2.90 39.83 13.72
CA ILE A 41 -3.23 39.61 15.13
C ILE A 41 -4.12 40.80 15.55
N PRO A 42 -5.40 40.61 15.90
CA PRO A 42 -6.22 41.70 16.39
C PRO A 42 -5.69 42.18 17.74
N THR A 43 -5.24 43.43 17.78
CA THR A 43 -4.90 44.19 19.00
C THR A 43 -6.14 44.33 19.87
N ASN A 44 -6.18 43.63 21.00
CA ASN A 44 -7.01 44.06 22.12
C ASN A 44 -6.14 44.93 23.02
N GLN A 45 -6.48 46.23 23.08
CA GLN A 45 -5.95 47.18 24.04
C GLN A 45 -6.23 46.65 25.45
N THR A 46 -5.18 46.44 26.24
CA THR A 46 -5.29 46.41 27.70
C THR A 46 -4.85 47.75 28.25
N ASP A 47 -5.85 48.40 28.82
CA ASP A 47 -5.79 49.55 29.70
C ASP A 47 -4.69 49.38 30.78
N THR A 48 -4.04 50.50 31.09
CA THR A 48 -2.90 50.64 31.98
C THR A 48 -3.22 50.20 33.41
N GLY A 49 -2.41 49.29 33.97
CA GLY A 49 -2.48 48.90 35.37
C GLY A 49 -1.12 48.50 35.90
N ASP A 50 -0.57 49.34 36.77
CA ASP A 50 0.61 49.16 37.62
C ASP A 50 0.52 47.87 38.45
N TYR A 51 1.49 46.95 38.37
CA TYR A 51 1.68 45.97 39.45
C TYR A 51 3.12 45.45 39.56
N HIS A 52 3.67 45.73 40.74
CA HIS A 52 4.95 45.33 41.29
C HIS A 52 5.16 43.81 41.34
N MET A 53 6.44 43.41 41.23
CA MET A 53 6.92 42.05 41.49
C MET A 53 6.57 41.61 42.93
N ASN A 54 5.86 40.48 43.08
CA ASN A 54 6.01 39.66 44.29
C ASN A 54 5.82 38.17 43.98
N SER A 55 6.67 37.37 44.62
CA SER A 55 6.92 35.95 44.45
C SER A 55 5.99 35.05 45.27
N ASN A 56 5.41 34.03 44.59
CA ASN A 56 4.84 32.75 45.09
C ASN A 56 3.60 32.85 46.03
N PRO A 57 2.73 31.82 46.24
CA PRO A 57 2.60 30.47 45.67
C PRO A 57 1.16 30.03 45.23
N THR A 58 1.09 28.87 44.55
CA THR A 58 -0.02 27.86 44.43
C THR A 58 -1.50 28.29 44.40
N PRO A 59 -2.32 27.69 43.50
CA PRO A 59 -3.57 27.10 44.01
C PRO A 59 -4.08 25.80 43.34
N LEU A 60 -4.83 25.06 44.14
CA LEU A 60 -5.69 23.91 43.85
C LEU A 60 -6.87 24.26 42.90
N ALA A 61 -7.39 23.25 42.20
CA ALA A 61 -8.61 23.26 41.37
C ALA A 61 -9.88 23.67 42.15
N PRO A 62 -10.97 24.14 41.48
CA PRO A 62 -12.04 23.20 41.11
C PRO A 62 -12.90 23.53 39.84
N ASP A 63 -13.23 22.46 39.12
CA ASP A 63 -14.55 21.97 38.69
C ASP A 63 -15.53 22.73 37.76
N ALA A 64 -16.07 21.91 36.85
CA ALA A 64 -17.36 21.94 36.15
C ALA A 64 -17.61 22.90 34.97
N GLY A 65 -17.52 22.31 33.76
CA GLY A 65 -18.70 22.28 32.88
C GLY A 65 -18.52 22.86 31.49
N MET A 66 -18.12 22.03 30.52
CA MET A 66 -18.90 21.72 29.30
C MET A 66 -18.06 20.81 28.39
N ASP A 67 -18.47 19.55 28.39
CA ASP A 67 -17.90 18.45 27.63
C ASP A 67 -18.18 18.62 26.12
N PHE A 68 -17.17 19.02 25.36
CA PHE A 68 -17.19 18.90 23.91
C PHE A 68 -16.24 17.77 23.50
N MET A 69 -16.85 16.59 23.33
CA MET A 69 -16.40 15.43 22.56
C MET A 69 -14.92 15.41 22.16
N ASN A 70 -14.18 14.73 23.03
CA ASN A 70 -13.05 13.85 22.75
C ASN A 70 -12.98 13.40 21.27
N THR A 71 -12.10 14.00 20.47
CA THR A 71 -11.55 13.34 19.29
C THR A 71 -10.21 12.77 19.72
N ASP A 72 -10.29 11.50 20.11
CA ASP A 72 -9.14 10.65 20.40
C ASP A 72 -8.21 10.64 19.16
N SER A 73 -7.22 11.52 19.20
CA SER A 73 -6.13 11.62 18.22
C SER A 73 -4.95 10.73 18.63
N SER A 74 -5.14 9.84 19.61
CA SER A 74 -4.03 9.04 20.16
C SER A 74 -3.71 7.76 19.38
N GLN A 75 -4.42 7.43 18.29
CA GLN A 75 -4.17 6.16 17.61
C GLN A 75 -3.01 6.15 16.59
N TYR A 76 -2.40 7.27 16.23
CA TYR A 76 -1.24 7.29 15.31
C TYR A 76 -0.28 8.48 15.55
N ASN A 77 -0.05 8.85 16.82
CA ASN A 77 0.84 9.97 17.16
C ASN A 77 2.32 9.54 17.34
N ALA A 78 2.81 8.65 16.48
CA ALA A 78 4.23 8.32 16.41
C ALA A 78 4.83 9.01 15.18
N GLU A 79 5.92 9.74 15.38
CA GLU A 79 6.66 10.30 14.25
C GLU A 79 7.18 9.14 13.39
N PRO A 80 6.99 9.19 12.05
CA PRO A 80 7.47 8.10 11.21
C PRO A 80 8.99 8.06 11.26
N THR A 81 9.54 6.87 11.48
CA THR A 81 10.97 6.63 11.26
C THR A 81 11.21 6.70 9.75
N VAL A 82 12.11 7.56 9.30
CA VAL A 82 12.42 7.74 7.88
C VAL A 82 13.84 7.30 7.58
N VAL A 83 13.98 6.33 6.68
CA VAL A 83 15.27 5.95 6.08
C VAL A 83 15.42 6.72 4.77
N SER A 84 16.27 7.74 4.78
CA SER A 84 16.52 8.59 3.61
C SER A 84 17.10 7.80 2.42
N ALA A 85 16.91 8.31 1.20
CA ALA A 85 17.29 7.61 -0.04
C ALA A 85 18.78 7.25 -0.17
N ASN A 86 19.68 7.98 0.51
CA ASN A 86 21.13 7.74 0.49
C ASN A 86 21.62 6.92 1.70
N THR A 87 20.70 6.32 2.45
CA THR A 87 21.02 5.51 3.62
C THR A 87 20.96 4.04 3.24
N VAL A 88 22.01 3.29 3.57
CA VAL A 88 22.03 1.83 3.50
C VAL A 88 22.08 1.28 4.91
N ILE A 89 21.06 0.53 5.30
CA ILE A 89 21.00 -0.15 6.59
C ILE A 89 21.43 -1.58 6.38
N LYS A 90 22.42 -2.04 7.14
CA LYS A 90 22.89 -3.44 7.13
C LYS A 90 22.61 -4.06 8.49
N GLY A 91 21.72 -5.04 8.53
CA GLY A 91 21.19 -5.65 9.74
C GLY A 91 19.68 -5.56 9.82
N ASP A 92 19.14 -5.99 10.95
CA ASP A 92 17.69 -6.11 11.14
C ASP A 92 17.09 -4.81 11.70
N ILE A 93 15.91 -4.45 11.21
CA ILE A 93 15.11 -3.32 11.68
C ILE A 93 13.86 -3.89 12.35
N THR A 94 13.63 -3.55 13.61
CA THR A 94 12.38 -3.85 14.31
C THR A 94 11.82 -2.55 14.86
N THR A 95 10.59 -2.22 14.47
CA THR A 95 9.90 -1.03 14.95
C THR A 95 8.40 -1.27 15.08
N SER A 96 7.82 -0.70 16.12
CA SER A 96 6.36 -0.66 16.31
C SER A 96 5.77 0.65 15.78
N ASP A 97 6.61 1.62 15.46
CA ASP A 97 6.23 2.91 14.87
C ASP A 97 6.12 2.81 13.35
N PRO A 98 5.41 3.75 12.69
CA PRO A 98 5.39 3.83 11.23
C PRO A 98 6.82 3.95 10.66
N LEU A 99 7.14 3.15 9.65
CA LEU A 99 8.45 3.15 9.00
C LEU A 99 8.31 3.52 7.52
N THR A 100 9.06 4.52 7.08
CA THR A 100 9.18 4.88 5.67
C THR A 100 10.61 4.66 5.18
N VAL A 101 10.77 3.83 4.16
CA VAL A 101 12.06 3.47 3.58
C VAL A 101 12.18 4.02 2.17
N TYR A 102 13.03 5.05 2.00
CA TYR A 102 13.45 5.54 0.69
C TYR A 102 14.79 4.94 0.24
N GLY A 103 15.64 4.53 1.20
CA GLY A 103 16.99 4.02 0.96
C GLY A 103 17.04 2.51 0.68
N GLU A 104 18.18 1.91 1.02
CA GLU A 104 18.38 0.46 0.90
C GLU A 104 18.46 -0.19 2.29
N VAL A 105 17.81 -1.35 2.43
CA VAL A 105 17.89 -2.17 3.64
C VAL A 105 18.33 -3.57 3.27
N GLU A 106 19.44 -4.01 3.88
CA GLU A 106 19.99 -5.36 3.76
C GLU A 106 19.82 -6.07 5.12
N GLY A 107 18.76 -6.85 5.27
CA GLY A 107 18.40 -7.56 6.50
C GLY A 107 16.90 -7.78 6.67
N MET A 108 16.48 -8.25 7.85
CA MET A 108 15.07 -8.41 8.17
C MET A 108 14.43 -7.05 8.53
N VAL A 109 13.25 -6.77 8.01
CA VAL A 109 12.45 -5.60 8.40
C VAL A 109 11.18 -6.08 9.06
N GLN A 110 11.01 -5.81 10.36
CA GLN A 110 9.79 -6.07 11.10
C GLN A 110 9.14 -4.75 11.52
N CYS A 111 7.94 -4.48 11.00
CA CYS A 111 7.15 -3.31 11.33
C CYS A 111 5.72 -3.70 11.72
N ASP A 112 5.39 -3.65 13.01
CA ASP A 112 4.10 -4.14 13.50
C ASP A 112 2.93 -3.17 13.23
N ASN A 113 3.15 -2.07 12.52
CA ASN A 113 2.14 -1.04 12.26
C ASN A 113 2.03 -0.70 10.76
N TYR A 114 2.67 0.38 10.29
CA TYR A 114 2.63 0.83 8.90
C TYR A 114 4.03 0.89 8.28
N LEU A 115 4.24 0.11 7.23
CA LEU A 115 5.48 0.10 6.46
C LEU A 115 5.25 0.70 5.06
N SER A 116 5.96 1.78 4.74
CA SER A 116 6.00 2.36 3.40
C SER A 116 7.39 2.19 2.79
N VAL A 117 7.48 1.58 1.60
CA VAL A 117 8.74 1.25 0.94
C VAL A 117 8.78 1.86 -0.45
N SER A 118 9.83 2.62 -0.74
CA SER A 118 10.10 3.23 -2.05
C SER A 118 11.56 3.09 -2.52
N GLY A 119 12.37 2.32 -1.79
CA GLY A 119 13.74 1.99 -2.15
C GLY A 119 13.95 0.49 -2.40
N LYS A 120 15.09 -0.04 -1.97
CA LYS A 120 15.43 -1.46 -2.14
C LYS A 120 15.45 -2.18 -0.80
N ILE A 121 14.80 -3.33 -0.72
CA ILE A 121 14.89 -4.21 0.44
C ILE A 121 15.44 -5.57 -0.02
N LYS A 122 16.53 -6.00 0.60
CA LYS A 122 17.09 -7.34 0.45
C LYS A 122 16.98 -8.07 1.78
N GLY A 123 16.03 -8.99 1.88
CA GLY A 123 15.77 -9.75 3.10
C GLY A 123 14.28 -9.87 3.39
N ASN A 124 13.97 -10.50 4.52
CA ASN A 124 12.60 -10.84 4.88
C ASN A 124 11.88 -9.61 5.45
N THR A 125 10.68 -9.35 4.96
CA THR A 125 9.87 -8.21 5.41
C THR A 125 8.63 -8.73 6.11
N LYS A 126 8.41 -8.32 7.35
CA LYS A 126 7.23 -8.62 8.14
C LYS A 126 6.54 -7.34 8.55
N GLY A 127 5.23 -7.27 8.41
CA GLY A 127 4.47 -6.17 8.98
C GLY A 127 2.97 -6.35 8.95
N ASP A 128 2.25 -5.40 9.54
CA ASP A 128 0.80 -5.48 9.61
C ASP A 128 0.14 -4.91 8.33
N LYS A 129 0.44 -3.64 8.04
CA LYS A 129 0.10 -2.96 6.78
C LYS A 129 1.36 -2.58 6.02
N ILE A 130 1.52 -3.08 4.80
CA ILE A 130 2.69 -2.83 3.97
C ILE A 130 2.25 -2.16 2.66
N VAL A 131 2.88 -1.04 2.33
CA VAL A 131 2.66 -0.28 1.11
C VAL A 131 3.99 -0.11 0.40
N ILE A 132 4.07 -0.55 -0.85
CA ILE A 132 5.30 -0.52 -1.63
C ILE A 132 5.07 0.26 -2.90
N ASN A 133 5.88 1.27 -3.20
CA ASN A 133 5.72 2.11 -4.39
C ASN A 133 7.07 2.37 -5.05
N LYS A 134 7.24 1.97 -6.32
CA LYS A 134 8.50 2.15 -7.07
C LYS A 134 9.73 1.58 -6.34
N ALA A 135 9.56 0.42 -5.72
CA ALA A 135 10.58 -0.24 -4.93
C ALA A 135 10.90 -1.64 -5.46
N THR A 136 12.05 -2.18 -5.04
CA THR A 136 12.45 -3.56 -5.34
C THR A 136 12.61 -4.33 -4.04
N ILE A 137 11.89 -5.44 -3.90
CA ILE A 137 12.00 -6.33 -2.73
C ILE A 137 12.50 -7.69 -3.19
N GLU A 138 13.63 -8.11 -2.64
CA GLU A 138 14.21 -9.44 -2.83
C GLU A 138 14.18 -10.18 -1.48
N GLY A 139 13.23 -11.11 -1.33
CA GLY A 139 13.03 -11.85 -0.07
C GLY A 139 11.57 -12.20 0.20
N ASP A 140 11.33 -12.90 1.30
CA ASP A 140 9.98 -13.31 1.70
C ASP A 140 9.25 -12.15 2.40
N VAL A 141 7.98 -11.94 2.04
CA VAL A 141 7.12 -10.90 2.59
C VAL A 141 5.97 -11.53 3.36
N SER A 142 5.82 -11.16 4.64
CA SER A 142 4.74 -11.60 5.52
C SER A 142 3.94 -10.38 5.99
N CYS A 143 2.74 -10.20 5.46
CA CYS A 143 1.80 -9.18 5.85
C CYS A 143 0.69 -9.83 6.69
N ASN A 144 0.36 -9.28 7.87
CA ASN A 144 -0.74 -9.81 8.67
C ASN A 144 -2.11 -9.32 8.19
N ASN A 145 -2.18 -8.11 7.62
CA ASN A 145 -3.45 -7.49 7.24
C ASN A 145 -3.43 -7.10 5.76
N ASP A 146 -3.20 -5.81 5.45
CA ASP A 146 -3.31 -5.30 4.08
C ASP A 146 -1.96 -5.12 3.41
N PHE A 147 -1.82 -5.76 2.24
CA PHE A 147 -0.66 -5.65 1.38
C PHE A 147 -0.97 -4.85 0.11
N PHE A 148 -0.28 -3.73 -0.08
CA PHE A 148 -0.44 -2.88 -1.26
C PHE A 148 0.85 -2.78 -2.06
N VAL A 149 0.78 -3.18 -3.33
CA VAL A 149 1.87 -3.03 -4.30
C VAL A 149 1.47 -1.98 -5.33
N GLY A 150 2.14 -0.84 -5.29
CA GLY A 150 2.03 0.23 -6.26
C GLY A 150 2.73 -0.09 -7.57
N GLU A 151 2.49 0.77 -8.56
CA GLU A 151 3.07 0.66 -9.89
C GLU A 151 4.60 0.84 -9.88
N GLY A 152 5.30 0.20 -10.81
CA GLY A 152 6.75 0.26 -10.92
C GLY A 152 7.50 -0.47 -9.80
N THR A 153 6.79 -1.25 -8.98
CA THR A 153 7.39 -2.12 -7.96
C THR A 153 7.71 -3.48 -8.55
N GLU A 154 8.82 -4.07 -8.12
CA GLU A 154 9.23 -5.44 -8.45
C GLU A 154 9.47 -6.24 -7.16
N ILE A 155 8.81 -7.38 -7.02
CA ILE A 155 8.94 -8.26 -5.86
C ILE A 155 9.39 -9.63 -6.32
N VAL A 156 10.49 -10.13 -5.75
CA VAL A 156 11.04 -11.45 -6.01
C VAL A 156 11.11 -12.22 -4.71
N GLY A 157 10.19 -13.17 -4.53
CA GLY A 157 10.09 -13.98 -3.30
C GLY A 157 8.67 -14.45 -3.02
N ASN A 158 8.48 -15.15 -1.90
CA ASN A 158 7.15 -15.60 -1.49
C ASN A 158 6.43 -14.48 -0.73
N VAL A 159 5.14 -14.30 -1.00
CA VAL A 159 4.30 -13.30 -0.35
C VAL A 159 3.17 -14.01 0.40
N THR A 160 3.04 -13.73 1.70
CA THR A 160 1.92 -14.17 2.52
C THR A 160 1.19 -12.95 3.04
N ALA A 161 -0.11 -12.82 2.79
CA ALA A 161 -0.93 -11.69 3.25
C ALA A 161 -2.36 -12.15 3.61
N MET A 162 -3.13 -11.33 4.33
CA MET A 162 -4.56 -11.58 4.51
C MET A 162 -5.37 -11.02 3.33
N SER A 163 -5.08 -9.78 2.94
CA SER A 163 -5.63 -9.09 1.76
C SER A 163 -4.51 -8.48 0.93
N ALA A 164 -4.57 -8.58 -0.39
CA ALA A 164 -3.54 -8.04 -1.27
C ALA A 164 -4.11 -7.28 -2.47
N ASN A 165 -3.57 -6.09 -2.72
CA ASN A 165 -3.85 -5.31 -3.92
C ASN A 165 -2.56 -5.06 -4.69
N ILE A 166 -2.47 -5.61 -5.90
CA ILE A 166 -1.25 -5.67 -6.68
C ILE A 166 -1.40 -4.85 -7.96
N HIS A 167 -0.62 -3.78 -8.11
CA HIS A 167 -0.49 -2.98 -9.33
C HIS A 167 0.92 -3.05 -9.96
N GLY A 168 1.83 -3.82 -9.36
CA GLY A 168 3.23 -3.97 -9.80
C GLY A 168 3.57 -5.34 -10.37
N SER A 169 4.87 -5.62 -10.51
CA SER A 169 5.38 -6.92 -10.95
C SER A 169 5.75 -7.78 -9.74
N VAL A 170 5.21 -9.00 -9.68
CA VAL A 170 5.48 -9.95 -8.60
C VAL A 170 5.91 -11.29 -9.19
N SER A 171 7.07 -11.78 -8.78
CA SER A 171 7.63 -13.06 -9.20
C SER A 171 7.83 -13.96 -7.97
N GLY A 172 6.98 -14.98 -7.84
CA GLY A 172 7.03 -15.92 -6.72
C GLY A 172 5.65 -16.42 -6.32
N ASN A 173 5.60 -17.17 -5.23
CA ASN A 173 4.35 -17.74 -4.73
C ASN A 173 3.60 -16.72 -3.88
N ILE A 174 2.32 -16.52 -4.16
CA ILE A 174 1.46 -15.57 -3.45
C ILE A 174 0.41 -16.37 -2.70
N THR A 175 0.40 -16.28 -1.38
CA THR A 175 -0.60 -16.91 -0.51
C THR A 175 -1.40 -15.83 0.18
N VAL A 176 -2.69 -15.74 -0.12
CA VAL A 176 -3.58 -14.72 0.45
C VAL A 176 -4.84 -15.38 1.00
N GLN A 177 -5.25 -15.05 2.22
CA GLN A 177 -6.36 -15.77 2.85
C GLN A 177 -7.74 -15.30 2.37
N ASP A 178 -7.98 -13.99 2.32
CA ASP A 178 -9.29 -13.43 1.96
C ASP A 178 -9.37 -13.10 0.46
N GLU A 179 -8.84 -11.94 0.06
CA GLU A 179 -9.04 -11.38 -1.28
C GLU A 179 -7.74 -10.86 -1.91
N VAL A 180 -7.56 -11.20 -3.18
CA VAL A 180 -6.54 -10.65 -4.07
C VAL A 180 -7.19 -9.78 -5.13
N VAL A 181 -6.78 -8.52 -5.21
CA VAL A 181 -7.14 -7.61 -6.30
C VAL A 181 -5.91 -7.40 -7.19
N ILE A 182 -6.01 -7.82 -8.46
CA ILE A 182 -4.98 -7.61 -9.46
C ILE A 182 -5.35 -6.37 -10.29
N GLY A 183 -4.52 -5.33 -10.21
CA GLY A 183 -4.64 -4.07 -10.91
C GLY A 183 -4.32 -4.15 -12.42
N PRO A 184 -4.66 -3.10 -13.19
CA PRO A 184 -4.55 -3.08 -14.65
C PRO A 184 -3.11 -3.11 -15.18
N THR A 185 -2.12 -2.78 -14.36
CA THR A 185 -0.69 -2.71 -14.68
C THR A 185 0.12 -3.85 -14.05
N ALA A 186 -0.58 -4.78 -13.38
CA ALA A 186 0.07 -5.84 -12.62
C ALA A 186 0.56 -6.98 -13.51
N VAL A 187 1.75 -7.49 -13.18
CA VAL A 187 2.36 -8.65 -13.83
C VAL A 187 2.74 -9.67 -12.77
N VAL A 188 1.97 -10.75 -12.67
CA VAL A 188 2.24 -11.81 -11.69
C VAL A 188 2.80 -13.04 -12.38
N THR A 189 3.98 -13.50 -11.97
CA THR A 189 4.59 -14.74 -12.46
C THR A 189 4.85 -15.69 -11.28
N GLY A 190 4.05 -16.74 -11.18
CA GLY A 190 4.14 -17.70 -10.07
C GLY A 190 2.78 -18.25 -9.67
N ASP A 191 2.76 -19.10 -8.65
CA ASP A 191 1.55 -19.73 -8.16
C ASP A 191 0.82 -18.82 -7.16
N ILE A 192 -0.50 -18.67 -7.31
CA ILE A 192 -1.34 -17.85 -6.44
C ILE A 192 -2.31 -18.75 -5.70
N ALA A 193 -2.27 -18.77 -4.37
CA ALA A 193 -3.26 -19.41 -3.52
C ALA A 193 -4.12 -18.33 -2.86
N THR A 194 -5.43 -18.31 -3.13
CA THR A 194 -6.33 -17.30 -2.54
C THR A 194 -7.78 -17.75 -2.33
N GLY A 195 -8.49 -17.17 -1.36
CA GLY A 195 -9.93 -17.43 -1.14
C GLY A 195 -10.82 -16.77 -2.21
N SER A 196 -10.49 -15.54 -2.59
CA SER A 196 -11.21 -14.75 -3.60
C SER A 196 -10.22 -13.95 -4.46
N ILE A 197 -10.50 -13.84 -5.75
CA ILE A 197 -9.66 -13.09 -6.68
C ILE A 197 -10.48 -12.18 -7.59
N GLU A 198 -10.10 -10.90 -7.67
CA GLU A 198 -10.60 -9.92 -8.62
C GLU A 198 -9.49 -9.52 -9.59
N ILE A 199 -9.74 -9.60 -10.89
CA ILE A 199 -8.77 -9.26 -11.93
C ILE A 199 -9.29 -8.07 -12.74
N LYS A 200 -8.57 -6.95 -12.71
CA LYS A 200 -8.90 -5.76 -13.49
C LYS A 200 -8.35 -5.85 -14.92
N LYS A 201 -8.98 -5.13 -15.84
CA LYS A 201 -8.58 -5.11 -17.25
C LYS A 201 -7.14 -4.61 -17.42
N GLY A 202 -6.29 -5.43 -18.05
CA GLY A 202 -4.88 -5.10 -18.33
C GLY A 202 -3.89 -5.92 -17.51
N ALA A 203 -4.35 -6.59 -16.45
CA ALA A 203 -3.55 -7.51 -15.65
C ALA A 203 -2.99 -8.66 -16.49
N PHE A 204 -1.72 -9.02 -16.26
CA PHE A 204 -1.07 -10.19 -16.84
C PHE A 204 -0.67 -11.17 -15.74
N ILE A 205 -1.11 -12.41 -15.85
CA ILE A 205 -0.82 -13.47 -14.86
C ILE A 205 -0.28 -14.68 -15.61
N LYS A 206 0.86 -15.20 -15.15
CA LYS A 206 1.51 -16.39 -15.66
C LYS A 206 1.83 -17.34 -14.50
N GLY A 207 1.00 -18.37 -14.34
CA GLY A 207 1.20 -19.41 -13.34
C GLY A 207 -0.10 -20.15 -13.04
N SER A 208 -0.14 -20.87 -11.93
CA SER A 208 -1.31 -21.61 -11.49
C SER A 208 -2.05 -20.83 -10.41
N ILE A 209 -3.38 -20.85 -10.43
CA ILE A 209 -4.20 -20.25 -9.38
C ILE A 209 -4.91 -21.37 -8.64
N TYR A 210 -4.73 -21.42 -7.33
CA TYR A 210 -5.38 -22.33 -6.40
C TYR A 210 -6.36 -21.52 -5.57
N MET A 211 -7.63 -21.89 -5.62
CA MET A 211 -8.65 -21.28 -4.76
C MET A 211 -9.14 -22.32 -3.75
N GLU A 212 -8.97 -22.02 -2.46
CA GLU A 212 -9.53 -22.85 -1.41
C GLU A 212 -10.97 -22.40 -1.16
N SER A 213 -11.90 -22.98 -1.92
CA SER A 213 -13.32 -22.74 -1.70
C SER A 213 -13.72 -23.42 -0.40
N THR A 214 -13.87 -22.66 0.68
CA THR A 214 -14.82 -23.04 1.71
C THR A 214 -16.19 -22.98 1.05
N THR A 215 -16.69 -24.14 0.61
CA THR A 215 -18.07 -24.27 0.13
C THR A 215 -18.95 -23.54 1.13
N PRO A 216 -19.74 -22.52 0.72
CA PRO A 216 -20.73 -21.96 1.62
C PRO A 216 -21.65 -23.10 2.00
N SER A 217 -21.48 -23.61 3.23
CA SER A 217 -22.38 -24.58 3.79
C SER A 217 -23.68 -23.84 4.02
N TYR A 218 -24.53 -23.83 3.00
CA TYR A 218 -25.92 -23.52 3.19
C TYR A 218 -26.37 -24.42 4.34
N PRO A 219 -26.89 -23.89 5.47
CA PRO A 219 -27.51 -24.76 6.45
C PRO A 219 -28.53 -25.57 5.66
N ALA A 220 -28.37 -26.89 5.68
CA ALA A 220 -29.24 -27.81 4.98
C ALA A 220 -30.67 -27.34 5.24
N ALA A 221 -31.43 -27.11 4.15
CA ALA A 221 -32.84 -26.75 4.25
C ALA A 221 -33.47 -27.62 5.36
N PRO A 222 -34.26 -27.04 6.29
CA PRO A 222 -34.87 -27.80 7.38
C PRO A 222 -35.44 -29.10 6.81
N PRO A 223 -35.13 -30.27 7.39
CA PRO A 223 -35.50 -31.55 6.81
C PRO A 223 -36.99 -31.50 6.46
N ALA A 224 -37.28 -31.81 5.19
CA ALA A 224 -38.64 -31.82 4.66
C ALA A 224 -39.55 -32.52 5.66
N ALA A 225 -40.55 -31.79 6.17
CA ALA A 225 -41.57 -32.35 7.03
C ALA A 225 -42.13 -33.60 6.34
N PRO A 226 -42.29 -34.73 7.06
CA PRO A 226 -42.80 -35.96 6.47
C PRO A 226 -44.15 -35.71 5.83
N ALA A 227 -44.32 -36.22 4.60
CA ALA A 227 -45.56 -36.14 3.85
C ALA A 227 -46.75 -36.51 4.76
N ALA A 228 -47.64 -35.55 4.98
CA ALA A 228 -48.92 -35.82 5.64
C ALA A 228 -49.65 -36.89 4.82
N PRO A 229 -50.18 -37.95 5.46
CA PRO A 229 -50.98 -38.95 4.77
C PRO A 229 -52.23 -38.28 4.19
N ALA A 230 -52.59 -38.66 2.97
CA ALA A 230 -53.79 -38.22 2.29
C ALA A 230 -55.02 -38.41 3.20
N PRO A 231 -55.93 -37.43 3.34
CA PRO A 231 -57.20 -37.68 3.97
C PRO A 231 -57.99 -38.69 3.12
N ALA A 232 -58.21 -39.88 3.70
CA ALA A 232 -59.16 -40.84 3.20
C ALA A 232 -60.54 -40.19 3.13
N GLY A 233 -61.23 -40.40 2.00
CA GLY A 233 -62.55 -39.84 1.75
C GLY A 233 -63.55 -40.22 2.84
N ALA A 234 -64.22 -39.21 3.39
CA ALA A 234 -65.51 -39.39 4.04
C ALA A 234 -66.60 -39.14 2.99
N GLY A 235 -67.30 -40.21 2.63
CA GLY A 235 -68.49 -40.17 1.80
C GLY A 235 -69.57 -39.31 2.44
N ILE A 236 -70.22 -38.54 1.58
CA ILE A 236 -71.55 -37.98 1.76
C ILE A 236 -72.56 -39.12 1.99
N GLU A 237 -73.10 -39.26 3.19
CA GLU A 237 -74.32 -40.03 3.44
C GLU A 237 -75.42 -39.06 3.87
N ASN A 238 -76.39 -38.87 2.96
CA ASN A 238 -77.67 -38.19 3.21
C ASN A 238 -78.70 -39.29 3.48
N ASN A 239 -79.40 -39.24 4.62
CA ASN A 239 -80.86 -39.40 4.75
C ASN A 239 -81.30 -39.21 6.20
#